data_AF-A0A4Y2A828-F1
#
_entry.id   AF-A0A4Y2A828-F1
#
_cell.length_a   1.000
_cell.length_b   1.000
_cell.length_c   1.000
_cell.angle_alpha   90.00
_cell.angle_beta   90.00
_cell.angle_gamma   90.00
#
_symmetry.space_group_name_H-M   'P 1'
#
loop_
_entity.id
_entity.type
_entity.pdbx_description
1 polymer ?
#
loop_
_entity_poly.entity_id
_entity_poly.type
_entity_poly.pdbx_seq_one_letter_code
_entity_poly.pdbx_strand_id
1 'polypeptide(L)'
;MKLHCVSQQELLEESLSEEDAVTAKQQSSGAKREMLKAWETVASYVEKHHPNKEVAMRATNLFYDNAVLHFRHILKRRQKQMSLDSFIQKKN
;
A
#
# COMPACT_ATOMS: atom_id res chain seq x y z
N MET A 1 -12.17 -21.49 -9.36
CA MET A 1 -11.69 -20.09 -9.18
C MET A 1 -10.37 -20.16 -8.43
N LYS A 2 -9.23 -19.93 -9.09
CA LYS A 2 -7.92 -19.89 -8.42
C LYS A 2 -7.84 -18.56 -7.68
N LEU A 3 -8.12 -18.55 -6.39
CA LEU A 3 -7.89 -17.38 -5.56
C LEU A 3 -6.38 -17.25 -5.40
N HIS A 4 -5.80 -16.27 -6.10
CA HIS A 4 -4.42 -15.87 -5.90
C HIS A 4 -4.34 -15.30 -4.48
N CYS A 5 -3.96 -16.17 -3.53
CA CYS A 5 -3.82 -15.82 -2.12
C CYS A 5 -2.52 -15.02 -1.96
N VAL A 6 -2.49 -13.81 -2.50
CA VAL A 6 -1.40 -12.88 -2.18
C VAL A 6 -1.65 -12.43 -0.76
N SER A 7 -0.64 -12.59 0.11
CA SER A 7 -0.74 -12.04 1.45
C SER A 7 -0.91 -10.52 1.34
N GLN A 8 -1.75 -9.95 2.22
CA GLN A 8 -1.92 -8.49 2.26
C GLN A 8 -0.57 -7.77 2.47
N GLN A 9 0.37 -8.45 3.12
CA GLN A 9 1.73 -8.00 3.38
C GLN A 9 2.60 -7.92 2.11
N GLU A 10 2.58 -8.95 1.27
CA GLU A 10 3.34 -8.97 -0.01
C GLU A 10 2.84 -7.89 -0.97
N LEU A 11 1.52 -7.65 -1.00
CA LEU A 11 0.96 -6.53 -1.73
C LEU A 11 1.44 -5.18 -1.16
N LEU A 12 1.66 -5.07 0.17
CA LEU A 12 2.08 -3.83 0.89
C LEU A 12 3.47 -3.43 0.45
N GLU A 13 4.39 -4.38 0.47
CA GLU A 13 5.77 -4.18 0.07
C GLU A 13 5.91 -3.62 -1.36
N GLU A 14 5.13 -4.14 -2.32
CA GLU A 14 5.11 -3.65 -3.71
C GLU A 14 4.81 -2.14 -3.79
N SER A 15 3.84 -1.66 -3.00
CA SER A 15 3.43 -0.24 -3.02
C SER A 15 4.38 0.72 -2.28
N LEU A 16 5.33 0.17 -1.51
CA LEU A 16 6.26 0.94 -0.68
C LEU A 16 7.68 1.03 -1.28
N SER A 17 8.02 0.15 -2.23
CA SER A 17 9.39 -0.15 -2.69
C SER A 17 10.07 0.91 -3.59
N GLU A 18 9.34 1.89 -4.15
CA GLU A 18 9.97 2.90 -5.04
C GLU A 18 10.45 4.16 -4.31
N GLU A 19 11.75 4.44 -4.37
CA GLU A 19 12.32 5.77 -4.10
C GLU A 19 12.12 6.69 -5.32
N ASP A 20 11.48 7.84 -5.09
CA ASP A 20 11.11 8.79 -6.15
C ASP A 20 11.97 10.06 -6.11
N ALA A 21 12.24 10.62 -7.29
CA ALA A 21 12.83 11.93 -7.51
C ALA A 21 11.78 13.08 -7.43
N VAL A 22 12.28 14.28 -7.11
CA VAL A 22 11.59 15.46 -6.55
C VAL A 22 10.48 16.11 -7.41
N THR A 23 9.19 16.01 -7.01
CA THR A 23 8.06 16.86 -7.48
C THR A 23 6.89 16.95 -6.48
N ALA A 24 6.01 17.97 -6.55
CA ALA A 24 4.83 18.15 -5.66
C ALA A 24 3.85 16.94 -5.61
N LYS A 25 3.84 16.11 -6.65
CA LYS A 25 3.10 14.83 -6.68
C LYS A 25 3.60 13.88 -5.58
N GLN A 26 4.88 13.96 -5.21
CA GLN A 26 5.49 13.17 -4.15
C GLN A 26 4.94 13.48 -2.77
N GLN A 27 4.71 14.75 -2.39
CA GLN A 27 4.20 15.05 -1.04
C GLN A 27 2.87 14.31 -0.79
N SER A 28 1.99 14.30 -1.79
CA SER A 28 0.72 13.54 -1.70
C SER A 28 0.89 12.01 -1.76
N SER A 29 2.01 11.50 -2.30
CA SER A 29 2.33 10.06 -2.29
C SER A 29 3.03 9.66 -0.99
N GLY A 30 3.85 10.53 -0.42
CA GLY A 30 4.55 10.37 0.85
C GLY A 30 3.57 10.20 2.00
N ALA A 31 2.61 11.12 2.14
CA ALA A 31 1.56 11.01 3.17
C ALA A 31 0.73 9.71 3.04
N LYS A 32 0.48 9.25 1.80
CA LYS A 32 -0.20 7.95 1.57
C LYS A 32 0.68 6.77 1.98
N ARG A 33 1.97 6.83 1.67
CA ARG A 33 2.97 5.82 2.04
C ARG A 33 3.13 5.73 3.57
N GLU A 34 3.18 6.88 4.24
CA GLU A 34 3.20 6.97 5.70
C GLU A 34 1.95 6.35 6.33
N MET A 35 0.76 6.66 5.79
CA MET A 35 -0.48 6.04 6.23
C MET A 35 -0.45 4.51 6.11
N LEU A 36 0.07 3.98 5.00
CA LEU A 36 0.19 2.52 4.80
C LEU A 36 1.17 1.88 5.81
N LYS A 37 2.31 2.52 6.08
CA LYS A 37 3.28 2.05 7.09
C LYS A 37 2.69 2.07 8.51
N ALA A 38 1.97 3.14 8.84
CA ALA A 38 1.29 3.26 10.13
C ALA A 38 0.22 2.17 10.28
N TRP A 39 -0.57 1.91 9.23
CA TRP A 39 -1.55 0.84 9.22
C TRP A 39 -0.92 -0.55 9.41
N GLU A 40 0.19 -0.84 8.73
CA GLU A 40 0.91 -2.11 8.88
C GLU A 40 1.33 -2.35 10.34
N THR A 41 1.86 -1.31 10.98
CA THR A 41 2.24 -1.36 12.39
C THR A 41 1.05 -1.65 13.30
N VAL A 42 -0.08 -0.96 13.07
CA VAL A 42 -1.32 -1.16 13.84
C VAL A 42 -1.88 -2.57 13.63
N ALA A 43 -1.97 -3.02 12.38
CA ALA A 43 -2.49 -4.34 12.03
C ALA A 43 -1.66 -5.46 12.69
N SER A 44 -0.33 -5.36 12.62
CA SER A 44 0.59 -6.31 13.27
C SER A 44 0.40 -6.33 14.79
N TYR A 45 0.26 -5.16 15.41
CA TYR A 45 0.06 -5.05 16.85
C TYR A 45 -1.28 -5.66 17.29
N VAL A 46 -2.37 -5.37 16.56
CA VAL A 46 -3.70 -5.93 16.80
C VAL A 46 -3.69 -7.45 16.63
N GLU A 47 -3.09 -7.96 15.56
CA GLU A 47 -2.98 -9.41 15.32
C GLU A 47 -2.21 -10.10 16.44
N LYS A 48 -1.10 -9.51 16.91
CA LYS A 48 -0.27 -10.08 17.98
C LYS A 48 -0.97 -10.08 19.33
N HIS A 49 -1.58 -8.96 19.71
CA HIS A 49 -1.99 -8.70 21.10
C HIS A 49 -3.48 -8.91 21.37
N HIS A 50 -4.36 -8.88 20.37
CA HIS A 50 -5.79 -9.02 20.62
C HIS A 50 -6.15 -10.45 21.07
N PRO A 51 -6.92 -10.62 22.17
CA PRO A 51 -7.25 -11.94 22.72
C PRO A 51 -8.20 -12.72 21.80
N ASN A 52 -9.11 -12.03 21.11
CA ASN A 52 -10.00 -12.64 20.12
C ASN A 52 -9.44 -12.43 18.71
N LYS A 53 -8.80 -13.46 18.14
CA LYS A 53 -8.16 -13.38 16.82
C LYS A 53 -9.16 -13.19 15.68
N GLU A 54 -10.35 -13.78 15.77
CA GLU A 54 -11.36 -13.65 14.72
C GLU A 54 -11.91 -12.23 14.63
N VAL A 55 -12.20 -11.60 15.77
CA VAL A 55 -12.67 -10.20 15.82
C VAL A 55 -11.58 -9.26 15.30
N ALA A 56 -10.33 -9.48 15.70
CA ALA A 56 -9.18 -8.73 15.20
C ALA A 56 -9.05 -8.85 13.67
N MET A 57 -9.09 -10.07 13.14
CA MET A 57 -9.00 -10.31 11.70
C MET A 57 -10.14 -9.63 10.94
N ARG A 58 -11.39 -9.71 11.44
CA ARG A 58 -12.53 -9.03 10.81
C ARG A 58 -12.37 -7.52 10.79
N ALA A 59 -11.93 -6.91 11.89
CA ALA A 59 -11.69 -5.47 11.98
C ALA A 59 -10.56 -5.02 11.03
N THR A 60 -9.45 -5.77 11.01
CA THR A 60 -8.31 -5.51 10.11
C THR A 60 -8.73 -5.61 8.64
N ASN A 61 -9.46 -6.66 8.26
CA ASN A 61 -9.94 -6.82 6.89
C ASN A 61 -10.92 -5.71 6.48
N LEU A 62 -11.84 -5.33 7.37
CA LEU A 62 -12.78 -4.26 7.11
C LEU A 62 -12.07 -2.93 6.85
N PHE A 63 -11.06 -2.59 7.66
CA PHE A 63 -10.28 -1.37 7.44
C PHE A 63 -9.44 -1.47 6.16
N TYR A 64 -8.89 -2.65 5.88
CA TYR A 64 -8.11 -2.89 4.68
C TYR A 64 -8.92 -2.59 3.41
N ASP A 65 -10.11 -3.18 3.31
CA ASP A 65 -10.99 -3.06 2.13
C ASP A 65 -11.50 -1.61 1.94
N ASN A 66 -11.84 -0.92 3.03
CA ASN A 66 -12.44 0.41 2.96
C ASN A 66 -11.41 1.54 2.76
N ALA A 67 -10.22 1.44 3.35
CA ALA A 67 -9.26 2.55 3.36
C ALA A 67 -7.94 2.18 2.68
N VAL A 68 -7.31 1.10 3.12
CA VAL A 68 -5.92 0.75 2.74
C VAL A 68 -5.84 0.42 1.26
N LEU A 69 -6.77 -0.39 0.76
CA LEU A 69 -6.82 -0.81 -0.63
C LEU A 69 -6.91 0.38 -1.59
N HIS A 70 -7.64 1.43 -1.20
CA HIS A 70 -7.78 2.64 -2.00
C HIS A 70 -6.44 3.38 -2.18
N PHE A 71 -5.70 3.60 -1.09
CA PHE A 71 -4.40 4.27 -1.14
C PHE A 71 -3.38 3.50 -1.97
N ARG A 72 -3.37 2.17 -1.83
CA ARG A 72 -2.51 1.28 -2.61
C ARG A 72 -2.77 1.38 -4.11
N HIS A 73 -4.04 1.34 -4.51
CA HIS A 73 -4.40 1.49 -5.91
C HIS A 73 -3.95 2.83 -6.49
N ILE A 74 -4.05 3.92 -5.70
CA ILE A 74 -3.55 5.22 -6.12
C ILE A 74 -2.02 5.20 -6.30
N LEU A 75 -1.29 4.63 -5.34
CA LEU A 75 0.18 4.54 -5.42
C LEU A 75 0.62 3.69 -6.62
N LYS A 76 0.02 2.50 -6.80
CA LYS A 76 0.33 1.61 -7.94
C LYS A 76 0.08 2.27 -9.30
N ARG A 77 -0.99 3.07 -9.43
CA ARG A 77 -1.25 3.84 -10.66
C ARG A 77 -0.20 4.93 -10.88
N ARG A 78 0.23 5.61 -9.82
CA ARG A 78 1.26 6.66 -9.91
C ARG A 78 2.63 6.10 -10.26
N GLN A 79 3.02 4.99 -9.65
CA GLN A 79 4.22 4.23 -10.00
C GLN A 79 4.28 3.91 -11.49
N LYS A 80 3.20 3.32 -12.04
CA LYS A 80 3.12 3.02 -13.49
C LYS A 80 3.24 4.28 -14.37
N GLN A 81 2.62 5.38 -13.96
CA GLN A 81 2.72 6.64 -14.69
C GLN A 81 4.16 7.17 -14.69
N MET A 82 4.84 7.16 -13.54
CA MET A 82 6.23 7.64 -13.43
C MET A 82 7.20 6.76 -14.22
N SER A 83 7.00 5.43 -14.19
CA SER A 83 7.76 4.50 -15.01
C SER A 83 7.63 4.83 -16.51
N LEU A 84 6.39 5.04 -16.98
CA LEU A 84 6.12 5.43 -18.37
C LEU A 84 6.75 6.78 -18.74
N ASP A 85 6.57 7.79 -17.89
CA ASP A 85 7.11 9.14 -18.12
C ASP A 85 8.64 9.10 -18.22
N SER A 86 9.30 8.33 -17.36
CA SER A 86 10.77 8.15 -17.37
C SER A 86 11.27 7.44 -18.62
N PHE A 87 10.50 6.47 -19.13
CA PHE A 87 10.84 5.74 -20.35
C PHE A 87 10.75 6.64 -21.58
N ILE A 88 9.72 7.49 -21.66
CA ILE A 88 9.56 8.47 -22.73
C ILE A 88 10.69 9.49 -22.72
N GLN A 89 11.08 10.01 -21.54
CA GLN A 89 12.17 10.97 -21.42
C GLN A 89 13.53 10.41 -21.84
N LYS A 90 13.80 9.11 -21.62
CA LYS A 90 15.06 8.45 -22.06
C LYS A 90 15.14 8.21 -23.57
N LYS A 91 14.01 8.24 -24.27
CA LYS A 91 13.95 7.95 -25.71
C LYS A 91 14.15 9.21 -26.58
N ASN A 92 14.00 10.38 -25.98
CA ASN A 92 14.29 11.68 -26.59
C ASN A 92 15.68 12.18 -26.20
#